data_AF-A0A9E3MH81-F1
#
_entry.id   AF-A0A9E3MH81-F1
#
_cell.length_a   1.000
_cell.length_b   1.000
_cell.length_c   1.000
_cell.angle_alpha   90.00
_cell.angle_beta   90.00
_cell.angle_gamma   90.00
#
_symmetry.space_group_name_H-M   'P 1'
#
loop_
_entity.id
_entity.type
_entity.pdbx_description
1 polymer ?
#
loop_
_entity_poly.entity_id
_entity_poly.type
_entity_poly.pdbx_seq_one_letter_code
_entity_poly.pdbx_strand_id
1 'polypeptide(L)' 'MKELVKATRQRPHVVSWADRDGTNRSTTLTAAEAVRLNQLAHRLKVSKAEALRQAAHIPVGK' A
#
# COMPACT_ATOMS: atom_id res chain seq x y z
N MET A 1 -19.75 -7.18 -33.04
CA MET A 1 -19.60 -7.95 -31.78
C MET A 1 -18.76 -7.09 -30.84
N LYS A 2 -19.35 -6.46 -29.83
CA LYS A 2 -18.63 -5.55 -28.92
C LYS A 2 -17.96 -6.39 -27.84
N GLU A 3 -16.67 -6.62 -27.98
CA GLU A 3 -15.86 -7.25 -26.93
C GLU A 3 -15.79 -6.29 -25.74
N LEU A 4 -16.64 -6.54 -24.75
CA LEU A 4 -16.54 -5.89 -23.45
C LEU A 4 -15.39 -6.56 -22.70
N VAL A 5 -14.17 -6.13 -22.99
CA VAL A 5 -12.98 -6.49 -22.23
C VAL A 5 -13.27 -6.11 -20.78
N LYS A 6 -13.56 -7.11 -19.95
CA LYS A 6 -13.69 -6.98 -18.50
C LYS A 6 -12.29 -6.66 -18.00
N ALA A 7 -11.89 -5.39 -18.12
CA ALA A 7 -10.77 -4.87 -17.37
C ALA A 7 -11.16 -5.08 -15.91
N THR A 8 -10.68 -6.17 -15.32
CA THR A 8 -10.80 -6.47 -13.90
C THR A 8 -10.37 -5.21 -13.19
N ARG A 9 -11.34 -4.41 -12.73
CA ARG A 9 -11.11 -3.24 -11.90
C ARG A 9 -10.43 -3.77 -10.65
N GLN A 10 -9.10 -3.82 -10.68
CA GLN A 10 -8.31 -4.09 -9.49
C GLN A 10 -8.70 -2.97 -8.54
N ARG A 11 -9.48 -3.30 -7.50
CA ARG A 11 -9.85 -2.34 -6.48
C ARG A 11 -8.54 -1.79 -5.92
N PRO A 12 -8.33 -0.46 -5.95
CA PRO A 12 -7.14 0.11 -5.36
C PRO A 12 -7.08 -0.33 -3.89
N HIS A 13 -5.97 -0.94 -3.50
CA HIS A 13 -5.74 -1.30 -2.11
C HIS A 13 -5.32 -0.03 -1.37
N VAL A 14 -6.29 0.68 -0.83
CA VAL A 14 -6.03 1.89 -0.03
C VAL A 14 -5.75 1.47 1.40
N VAL A 15 -4.58 1.85 1.92
CA VAL A 15 -4.21 1.65 3.32
C VAL A 15 -4.04 3.00 3.97
N SER A 16 -4.88 3.28 4.96
CA SER A 16 -4.78 4.48 5.80
C SER A 16 -3.84 4.22 6.96
N TRP A 17 -2.93 5.15 7.24
CA TRP A 17 -1.97 5.06 8.33
C TRP A 17 -1.63 6.45 8.87
N ALA A 18 -1.33 6.53 10.16
CA ALA A 18 -0.92 7.76 10.80
C ALA A 18 0.61 7.87 10.77
N ASP A 19 1.12 8.97 10.23
CA ASP A 19 2.54 9.33 10.26
C ASP A 19 2.97 9.73 11.70
N ARG A 20 4.28 9.87 11.94
CA ARG A 20 4.84 10.26 13.25
C ARG A 20 4.40 11.65 13.69
N ASP A 21 4.13 12.54 12.73
CA ASP A 21 3.59 13.88 12.97
C ASP A 21 2.07 13.88 13.27
N GLY A 22 1.45 12.70 13.44
CA GLY A 22 0.00 12.56 13.67
C GLY A 22 -0.85 12.79 12.42
N THR A 23 -0.22 13.01 11.27
CA THR A 23 -0.92 13.20 9.99
C THR A 23 -1.47 11.87 9.48
N ASN A 24 -2.77 11.80 9.25
CA ASN A 24 -3.37 10.66 8.55
C ASN A 24 -3.02 10.72 7.06
N ARG A 25 -2.32 9.70 6.58
CA ARG A 25 -2.00 9.49 5.16
C ARG A 25 -2.74 8.27 4.64
N SER A 26 -3.12 8.32 3.38
CA SER A 26 -3.71 7.19 2.67
C SER A 26 -2.80 6.85 1.50
N THR A 27 -2.27 5.64 1.49
CA THR A 27 -1.43 5.15 0.39
C THR A 27 -2.25 4.21 -0.47
N THR A 28 -2.40 4.57 -1.75
CA THR A 28 -3.03 3.70 -2.75
C THR A 28 -1.98 2.74 -3.29
N LEU A 29 -2.20 1.44 -3.09
CA LEU A 29 -1.31 0.38 -3.53
C LEU A 29 -1.98 -0.41 -4.67
N THR A 30 -1.15 -0.83 -5.62
CA THR A 30 -1.51 -1.90 -6.56
C THR A 30 -1.58 -3.25 -5.83
N ALA A 31 -2.20 -4.26 -6.44
CA ALA A 31 -2.26 -5.60 -5.86
C ALA A 31 -0.87 -6.18 -5.57
N ALA A 32 0.11 -5.94 -6.46
CA ALA A 32 1.49 -6.40 -6.28
C ALA A 32 2.20 -5.70 -5.10
N GLU A 33 1.92 -4.41 -4.88
CA GLU A 33 2.46 -3.67 -3.74
C GLU A 33 1.78 -4.08 -2.43
N ALA A 34 0.48 -4.36 -2.45
CA ALA A 34 -0.24 -4.86 -1.28
C ALA A 34 0.30 -6.22 -0.79
N VAL A 35 0.66 -7.12 -1.71
CA VAL A 35 1.31 -8.39 -1.39
C VAL A 35 2.70 -8.15 -0.77
N ARG A 36 3.51 -7.27 -1.37
CA ARG A 36 4.82 -6.90 -0.81
C ARG A 36 4.70 -6.28 0.59
N LEU A 37 3.72 -5.41 0.80
CA LEU A 37 3.45 -4.81 2.11
C LEU A 37 3.04 -5.85 3.14
N ASN A 38 2.20 -6.83 2.76
CA ASN A 38 1.83 -7.93 3.66
C ASN A 38 3.04 -8.77 4.05
N GLN A 39 3.91 -9.12 3.10
CA GLN A 39 5.13 -9.86 3.37
C GLN A 39 6.08 -9.08 4.29
N LEU A 40 6.24 -7.78 4.04
CA LEU A 40 7.08 -6.90 4.85
C LEU A 40 6.54 -6.78 6.28
N ALA A 41 5.25 -6.52 6.43
CA ALA A 41 4.57 -6.47 7.73
C ALA A 41 4.74 -7.78 8.52
N HIS A 42 4.59 -8.92 7.84
CA HIS A 42 4.78 -10.24 8.46
C HIS A 42 6.24 -10.49 8.90
N ARG A 43 7.22 -10.13 8.06
CA ARG A 43 8.65 -10.28 8.39
C ARG A 43 9.07 -9.43 9.58
N LEU A 44 8.54 -8.22 9.65
CA LEU A 44 8.83 -7.27 10.73
C LEU A 44 7.95 -7.50 11.98
N LYS A 45 6.94 -8.38 11.90
CA LYS A 45 5.93 -8.59 12.94
C LYS A 45 5.22 -7.30 13.37
N VAL A 46 5.02 -6.38 12.43
CA VAL A 46 4.34 -5.09 12.65
C VAL A 46 3.08 -4.99 11.82
N SER A 47 2.22 -4.04 12.16
CA SER A 47 1.03 -3.70 11.38
C SER A 47 1.40 -3.12 10.01
N LYS A 48 0.55 -3.30 9.00
CA LYS A 48 0.74 -2.72 7.65
C LYS A 48 0.92 -1.20 7.70
N ALA A 49 0.19 -0.53 8.58
CA ALA A 49 0.30 0.92 8.81
C ALA A 49 1.69 1.32 9.36
N GLU A 50 2.27 0.48 10.22
CA GLU A 50 3.59 0.72 10.81
C GLU A 50 4.71 0.39 9.82
N ALA A 51 4.53 -0.66 9.00
CA ALA A 51 5.40 -0.95 7.87
C ALA A 51 5.39 0.18 6.84
N LEU A 52 4.21 0.78 6.53
CA LEU A 52 4.12 1.96 5.67
C LEU A 52 4.79 3.18 6.28
N ARG A 53 4.64 3.38 7.60
CA ARG A 53 5.33 4.45 8.33
C ARG A 53 6.84 4.31 8.26
N GLN A 54 7.38 3.10 8.40
CA GLN A 54 8.81 2.84 8.24
C GLN A 54 9.27 3.03 6.79
N ALA A 55 8.48 2.58 5.81
CA ALA A 55 8.81 2.75 4.39
C ALA A 55 8.77 4.22 3.94
N ALA A 56 7.85 5.03 4.48
CA ALA A 56 7.76 6.46 4.19
C ALA A 56 8.99 7.26 4.65
N HIS A 57 9.80 6.70 5.55
CA HIS A 57 11.07 7.28 5.94
C HIS A 57 12.16 7.12 4.86
N ILE A 58 12.01 6.16 3.94
CA ILE A 58 12.92 5.99 2.81
C ILE A 58 12.39 6.90 1.70
N PRO A 59 12.99 8.09 1.46
CA PRO A 59 12.65 8.84 0.28
C PRO A 59 12.95 7.95 -0.91
N VAL A 60 11.92 7.60 -1.68
CA VAL A 60 12.13 7.02 -3.00
C VAL A 60 12.84 8.09 -3.81
N GLY A 61 14.16 7.95 -3.91
CA GLY A 61 14.99 8.77 -4.78
C GLY A 61 14.36 8.75 -6.16
N LYS A 62 14.09 9.95 -6.68
CA LYS A 62 13.45 10.20 -7.97
C LYS A 62 14.14 9.47 -9.11
#